data_AF-A0A7V9DL29-F1
#
_entry.id   AF-A0A7V9DL29-F1
#
_cell.length_a   1.000
_cell.length_b   1.000
_cell.length_c   1.000
_cell.angle_alpha   90.00
_cell.angle_beta   90.00
_cell.angle_gamma   90.00
#
_symmetry.space_group_name_H-M   'P 1'
#
loop_
_entity.id
_entity.type
_entity.pdbx_description
1 polymer ?
#
loop_
_entity_poly.entity_id
_entity_poly.type
_entity_poly.pdbx_seq_one_letter_code
_entity_poly.pdbx_strand_id
1 'polypeptide(L)'
;MRIEDYALIGDTQTAALVGRNGSIDWLCLPRFDSGACFAALLGDRSNGRWSVAPAGTAHRVERRYVPGTLVLETTFHTHDGTVRVTDCMPVRGEAPDVVRLVEGISGSVAMEMDLVVRFDYGSTVPWVRRLDGALSLVAGPDALELVSGVPVHGNDLSTTAAFTVGPGDRVPFVLTWHLSTEQPPSPADTDRAVGDTVAWWQAWSAGCTAGGRWREEVRSSLVTLKALTYAPSGGIVAAASTSLPEVLGGIRNWDYRFCWLRDATFTLQALLAAGYEGEAVAWRDWLLRAIAGDPSQIQIMYGVAGERRLPELELDWLPGYEG
;
A
#
# COMPACT_ATOMS: atom_id res chain seq x y z
N MET A 1 13.01 9.79 -6.85
CA MET A 1 13.34 8.50 -6.22
C MET A 1 13.06 7.44 -7.27
N ARG A 2 13.90 6.42 -7.43
CA ARG A 2 13.71 5.47 -8.53
C ARG A 2 12.67 4.42 -8.16
N ILE A 3 12.10 3.74 -9.17
CA ILE A 3 11.05 2.75 -8.93
C ILE A 3 11.57 1.57 -8.08
N GLU A 4 12.83 1.16 -8.24
CA GLU A 4 13.47 0.11 -7.43
C GLU A 4 13.67 0.49 -5.95
N ASP A 5 13.52 1.78 -5.63
CA ASP A 5 13.58 2.27 -4.25
C ASP A 5 12.23 2.15 -3.54
N TYR A 6 11.18 1.63 -4.19
CA TYR A 6 9.89 1.37 -3.54
C TYR A 6 9.76 -0.09 -3.09
N ALA A 7 9.06 -0.28 -1.98
CA ALA A 7 8.65 -1.57 -1.44
C ALA A 7 7.12 -1.62 -1.37
N LEU A 8 6.53 -2.80 -1.54
CA LEU A 8 5.10 -3.03 -1.53
C LEU A 8 4.65 -3.48 -0.13
N ILE A 9 3.59 -2.87 0.39
CA ILE A 9 2.79 -3.42 1.49
C ILE A 9 1.34 -3.55 1.02
N GLY A 10 0.56 -4.49 1.54
CA GLY A 10 -0.83 -4.67 1.06
C GLY A 10 -1.66 -5.62 1.92
N ASP A 11 -2.98 -5.45 1.83
CA ASP A 11 -3.99 -6.18 2.63
C ASP A 11 -4.78 -7.21 1.79
N THR A 12 -4.32 -7.49 0.56
CA THR A 12 -5.01 -8.31 -0.47
C THR A 12 -6.29 -7.71 -1.04
N GLN A 13 -6.57 -6.43 -0.75
CA GLN A 13 -7.67 -5.66 -1.37
C GLN A 13 -7.17 -4.36 -2.01
N THR A 14 -6.05 -3.84 -1.50
CA THR A 14 -5.24 -2.77 -2.07
C THR A 14 -3.79 -2.89 -1.60
N ALA A 15 -2.94 -1.95 -2.03
CA ALA A 15 -1.55 -1.89 -1.64
C ALA A 15 -1.00 -0.46 -1.64
N ALA A 16 0.09 -0.26 -0.90
CA ALA A 16 0.85 0.97 -0.82
C ALA A 16 2.30 0.77 -1.28
N LEU A 17 2.91 1.83 -1.84
CA LEU A 17 4.33 1.84 -2.22
C LEU A 17 5.14 2.72 -1.28
N VAL A 18 6.02 2.09 -0.51
CA VAL A 18 6.87 2.71 0.51
C VAL A 18 8.28 2.93 -0.03
N GLY A 19 8.69 4.19 -0.13
CA GLY A 19 10.02 4.61 -0.53
C GLY A 19 11.09 4.36 0.53
N ARG A 20 12.35 4.25 0.11
CA ARG A 20 13.52 4.18 1.01
C ARG A 20 13.65 5.38 1.95
N ASN A 21 13.06 6.51 1.61
CA ASN A 21 13.02 7.72 2.43
C ASN A 21 11.91 7.69 3.50
N GLY A 22 11.18 6.59 3.67
CA GLY A 22 10.07 6.48 4.61
C GLY A 22 8.77 7.14 4.14
N SER A 23 8.67 7.52 2.85
CA SER A 23 7.44 8.07 2.26
C SER A 23 6.59 6.99 1.61
N ILE A 24 5.28 7.01 1.88
CA ILE A 24 4.29 6.27 1.08
C ILE A 24 3.81 7.21 -0.01
N ASP A 25 4.22 6.96 -1.26
CA ASP A 25 3.97 7.86 -2.40
C ASP A 25 2.85 7.37 -3.32
N TRP A 26 2.34 6.17 -3.09
CA TRP A 26 1.20 5.60 -3.80
C TRP A 26 0.31 4.80 -2.86
N LEU A 27 -0.99 5.09 -2.86
CA LEU A 27 -2.00 4.34 -2.13
C LEU A 27 -3.39 4.62 -2.71
N CYS A 28 -4.12 3.55 -3.03
CA CYS A 28 -5.52 3.60 -3.44
C CYS A 28 -6.38 3.01 -2.32
N LEU A 29 -7.46 3.66 -1.94
CA LEU A 29 -8.40 3.17 -0.92
C LEU A 29 -9.84 3.35 -1.43
N PRO A 30 -10.74 2.37 -1.17
CA PRO A 30 -10.50 1.13 -0.43
C PRO A 30 -10.00 -0.04 -1.29
N ARG A 31 -9.93 0.08 -2.62
CA ARG A 31 -9.55 -1.02 -3.54
C ARG A 31 -8.39 -0.61 -4.44
N PHE A 32 -7.74 -1.58 -5.07
CA PHE A 32 -6.74 -1.34 -6.13
C PHE A 32 -7.24 -0.37 -7.21
N ASP A 33 -8.49 -0.55 -7.66
CA ASP A 33 -9.12 0.22 -8.74
C ASP A 33 -9.83 1.51 -8.25
N SER A 34 -9.61 1.91 -6.99
CA SER A 34 -10.11 3.19 -6.44
C SER A 34 -9.21 4.38 -6.79
N GLY A 35 -9.71 5.59 -6.63
CA GLY A 35 -8.89 6.81 -6.72
C GLY A 35 -7.73 6.78 -5.72
N ALA A 36 -6.54 7.22 -6.15
CA ALA A 36 -5.40 7.29 -5.24
C ALA A 36 -5.57 8.44 -4.24
N CYS A 37 -5.32 8.20 -2.96
CA CYS A 37 -5.25 9.25 -1.93
C CYS A 37 -3.81 9.75 -1.72
N PHE A 38 -2.82 8.97 -2.18
CA PHE A 38 -1.43 9.35 -2.37
C PHE A 38 -1.03 9.09 -3.82
N ALA A 39 -0.60 10.12 -4.53
CA ALA A 39 -0.23 10.07 -5.94
C ALA A 39 1.15 10.70 -6.24
N ALA A 40 1.97 10.95 -5.22
CA ALA A 40 3.32 11.50 -5.38
C ALA A 40 4.25 10.64 -6.27
N LEU A 41 3.96 9.34 -6.47
CA LEU A 41 4.68 8.51 -7.43
C LEU A 41 4.58 9.05 -8.88
N LEU A 42 3.42 9.61 -9.25
CA LEU A 42 3.15 10.15 -10.60
C LEU A 42 3.16 11.68 -10.63
N GLY A 43 3.46 12.32 -9.51
CA GLY A 43 3.46 13.76 -9.37
C GLY A 43 4.50 14.23 -8.37
N ASP A 44 4.10 15.13 -7.49
CA ASP A 44 4.95 15.61 -6.41
C ASP A 44 4.30 15.42 -5.05
N ARG A 45 4.98 15.93 -4.01
CA ARG A 45 4.49 15.83 -2.62
C ARG A 45 3.09 16.42 -2.41
N SER A 46 2.70 17.40 -3.21
CA SER A 46 1.42 18.08 -3.11
C SER A 46 0.26 17.24 -3.66
N ASN A 47 0.54 16.22 -4.48
CA ASN A 47 -0.43 15.23 -4.98
C ASN A 47 -0.71 14.08 -3.98
N GLY A 48 -0.17 14.18 -2.76
CA GLY A 48 -0.47 13.30 -1.67
C GLY A 48 0.62 12.25 -1.43
N ARG A 49 1.04 12.14 -0.17
CA ARG A 49 2.02 11.19 0.36
C ARG A 49 1.92 11.11 1.88
N TRP A 50 2.57 10.10 2.46
CA TRP A 50 2.79 10.04 3.90
C TRP A 50 4.23 9.70 4.26
N SER A 51 4.99 10.68 4.75
CA SER A 51 6.38 10.51 5.18
C SER A 51 6.50 10.39 6.69
N VAL A 52 7.28 9.41 7.14
CA VAL A 52 7.75 9.24 8.53
C VAL A 52 9.22 8.86 8.44
N ALA A 53 10.12 9.76 8.86
CA ALA A 53 11.55 9.59 8.70
C ALA A 53 12.34 10.46 9.71
N PRO A 54 13.65 10.24 9.88
CA PRO A 54 14.49 11.17 10.63
C PRO A 54 14.44 12.58 10.04
N ALA A 55 14.41 13.60 10.91
CA ALA A 55 14.46 15.01 10.52
C ALA A 55 15.79 15.38 9.85
N GLY A 56 16.86 14.71 10.26
CA GLY A 56 18.20 14.84 9.68
C GLY A 56 18.51 13.80 8.59
N THR A 57 19.68 13.92 7.97
CA THR A 57 20.12 12.97 6.95
C THR A 57 20.51 11.63 7.57
N ALA A 58 19.86 10.55 7.13
CA ALA A 58 20.35 9.20 7.37
C ALA A 58 21.56 8.92 6.48
N HIS A 59 22.69 8.51 7.06
CA HIS A 59 23.90 8.17 6.29
C HIS A 59 23.87 6.73 5.76
N ARG A 60 22.95 5.90 6.28
CA ARG A 60 22.68 4.54 5.80
C ARG A 60 21.21 4.21 6.04
N VAL A 61 20.58 3.59 5.05
CA VAL A 61 19.22 3.07 5.14
C VAL A 61 19.23 1.61 4.74
N GLU A 62 18.69 0.75 5.60
CA GLU A 62 18.53 -0.67 5.36
C GLU A 62 17.06 -1.05 5.30
N ARG A 63 16.72 -2.02 4.45
CA ARG A 63 15.36 -2.53 4.35
C ARG A 63 15.33 -4.03 4.31
N ARG A 64 14.32 -4.60 4.93
CA ARG A 64 13.96 -6.00 4.77
C ARG A 64 12.46 -6.17 5.01
N TYR A 65 11.86 -7.15 4.36
CA TYR A 65 10.61 -7.68 4.87
C TYR A 65 10.90 -8.61 6.05
N VAL A 66 10.00 -8.65 7.02
CA VAL A 66 9.97 -9.76 7.99
C VAL A 66 9.86 -11.07 7.17
N PRO A 67 10.66 -12.11 7.45
CA PRO A 67 10.72 -13.29 6.58
C PRO A 67 9.35 -13.92 6.32
N GLY A 68 9.01 -14.06 5.03
CA GLY A 68 7.75 -14.66 4.57
C GLY A 68 6.54 -13.73 4.63
N THR A 69 6.73 -12.40 4.73
CA THR A 69 5.64 -11.44 4.89
C THR A 69 5.77 -10.20 4.01
N LEU A 70 4.73 -9.36 4.02
CA LEU A 70 4.75 -7.96 3.53
C LEU A 70 4.75 -6.94 4.67
N VAL A 71 5.38 -7.29 5.79
CA VAL A 71 5.69 -6.34 6.86
C VAL A 71 7.10 -5.82 6.60
N LEU A 72 7.19 -4.54 6.24
CA LEU A 72 8.43 -3.90 5.84
C LEU A 72 9.10 -3.26 7.05
N GLU A 73 10.37 -3.57 7.29
CA GLU A 73 11.22 -2.84 8.23
C GLU A 73 12.21 -1.97 7.46
N THR A 74 12.16 -0.67 7.71
CA THR A 74 13.15 0.31 7.22
C THR A 74 13.95 0.84 8.40
N THR A 75 15.26 0.55 8.45
CA THR A 75 16.15 1.02 9.52
C THR A 75 17.00 2.18 9.01
N PHE A 76 16.89 3.32 9.68
CA PHE A 76 17.65 4.53 9.41
C PHE A 76 18.78 4.66 10.42
N HIS A 77 20.01 4.80 9.92
CA HIS A 77 21.17 5.13 10.72
C HIS A 77 21.50 6.61 10.53
N THR A 78 21.44 7.37 11.61
CA THR A 78 21.74 8.80 11.67
C THR A 78 23.01 9.00 12.50
N HIS A 79 23.52 10.24 12.53
CA HIS A 79 24.63 10.57 13.43
C HIS A 79 24.27 10.36 14.91
N ASP A 80 23.02 10.65 15.29
CA ASP A 80 22.59 10.71 16.68
C ASP A 80 21.97 9.41 17.21
N GLY A 81 21.74 8.42 16.32
CA GLY A 81 21.15 7.15 16.69
C GLY A 81 20.63 6.33 15.52
N THR A 82 19.99 5.21 15.85
CA THR A 82 19.34 4.31 14.89
C THR A 82 17.86 4.16 15.25
N VAL A 83 17.00 4.24 14.25
CA VAL A 83 15.56 4.08 14.38
C VAL A 83 15.07 3.11 13.30
N ARG A 84 14.04 2.32 13.62
CA ARG A 84 13.35 1.46 12.67
C ARG A 84 11.92 1.93 12.49
N VAL A 85 11.46 1.98 11.24
CA VAL A 85 10.06 2.16 10.89
C VAL A 85 9.56 0.82 10.34
N THR A 86 8.51 0.29 10.97
CA THR A 86 7.83 -0.92 10.53
C THR A 86 6.51 -0.52 9.89
N ASP A 87 6.36 -0.80 8.60
CA ASP A 87 5.16 -0.49 7.81
C ASP A 87 4.43 -1.79 7.45
N CYS A 88 3.12 -1.83 7.66
CA CYS A 88 2.28 -2.91 7.17
C CYS A 88 0.84 -2.48 6.89
N MET A 89 0.16 -3.26 6.07
CA MET A 89 -1.29 -3.21 5.92
C MET A 89 -1.87 -4.52 6.47
N PRO A 90 -2.58 -4.49 7.60
CA PRO A 90 -3.24 -5.67 8.15
C PRO A 90 -4.24 -6.24 7.16
N VAL A 91 -4.33 -7.58 7.11
CA VAL A 91 -5.35 -8.24 6.30
C VAL A 91 -6.71 -7.82 6.82
N ARG A 92 -7.52 -7.26 5.92
CA ARG A 92 -8.70 -6.47 6.25
C ARG A 92 -9.70 -7.25 7.11
N GLY A 93 -9.97 -6.71 8.30
CA GLY A 93 -11.09 -7.13 9.15
C GLY A 93 -12.33 -6.32 8.82
N GLU A 94 -12.36 -5.06 9.28
CA GLU A 94 -13.47 -4.13 9.08
C GLU A 94 -13.14 -3.07 8.02
N ALA A 95 -12.00 -2.41 8.16
CA ALA A 95 -11.56 -1.31 7.31
C ALA A 95 -10.11 -1.51 6.82
N PRO A 96 -9.73 -0.90 5.68
CA PRO A 96 -8.33 -0.81 5.30
C PRO A 96 -7.53 0.08 6.25
N ASP A 97 -6.45 -0.48 6.78
CA ASP A 97 -5.52 0.20 7.66
C ASP A 97 -4.12 0.26 7.02
N VAL A 98 -3.46 1.40 7.19
CA VAL A 98 -2.01 1.53 7.04
C VAL A 98 -1.42 1.77 8.41
N VAL A 99 -0.62 0.82 8.89
CA VAL A 99 -0.01 0.84 10.21
C VAL A 99 1.48 1.11 10.07
N ARG A 100 1.97 2.09 10.83
CA ARG A 100 3.38 2.48 10.87
C ARG A 100 3.83 2.56 12.32
N LEU A 101 4.89 1.84 12.66
CA LEU A 101 5.46 1.83 14.00
C LEU A 101 6.91 2.29 13.96
N VAL A 102 7.22 3.36 14.69
CA VAL A 102 8.59 3.84 14.85
C VAL A 102 9.18 3.28 16.15
N GLU A 103 10.31 2.59 16.06
CA GLU A 103 11.02 2.00 17.19
C GLU A 103 12.44 2.58 17.30
N GLY A 104 12.77 3.14 18.46
CA GLY A 104 14.13 3.60 18.73
C GLY A 104 15.05 2.42 19.09
N ILE A 105 16.13 2.26 18.34
CA ILE A 105 17.07 1.14 18.52
C ILE A 105 18.25 1.58 19.39
N SER A 106 18.83 2.74 19.11
CA SER A 106 19.97 3.29 19.84
C SER A 106 20.06 4.81 19.67
N GLY A 107 20.71 5.48 20.61
CA GLY A 107 20.87 6.93 20.58
C GLY A 107 19.54 7.67 20.74
N SER A 108 19.48 8.90 20.25
CA SER A 108 18.30 9.76 20.32
C SER A 108 18.08 10.41 18.95
N VAL A 109 17.04 9.99 18.24
CA VAL A 109 16.82 10.40 16.84
C VAL A 109 15.64 11.37 16.77
N ALA A 110 15.89 12.57 16.25
CA ALA A 110 14.83 13.49 15.87
C ALA A 110 14.11 12.98 14.61
N MET A 111 12.79 12.86 14.69
CA MET A 111 11.90 12.35 13.66
C MET A 111 10.91 13.41 13.23
N GLU A 112 10.48 13.33 11.97
CA GLU A 112 9.43 14.14 11.39
C GLU A 112 8.38 13.25 10.72
N MET A 113 7.13 13.72 10.75
CA MET A 113 6.01 13.19 10.00
C MET A 113 5.43 14.30 9.12
N ASP A 114 5.15 14.00 7.85
CA ASP A 114 4.44 14.87 6.92
C ASP A 114 3.40 14.04 6.16
N LEU A 115 2.12 14.31 6.41
CA LEU A 115 0.97 13.67 5.78
C LEU A 115 0.26 14.69 4.89
N VAL A 116 0.29 14.44 3.59
CA VAL A 116 -0.49 15.17 2.60
C VAL A 116 -1.51 14.18 2.02
N VAL A 117 -2.79 14.38 2.29
CA VAL A 117 -3.86 13.59 1.68
C VAL A 117 -4.46 14.37 0.52
N ARG A 118 -4.58 13.72 -0.63
CA ARG A 118 -5.31 14.24 -1.78
C ARG A 118 -6.07 13.11 -2.46
N PHE A 119 -7.39 13.08 -2.30
CA PHE A 119 -8.23 12.09 -2.96
C PHE A 119 -8.26 12.31 -4.47
N ASP A 120 -8.78 11.31 -5.20
CA ASP A 120 -8.94 11.36 -6.65
C ASP A 120 -7.64 11.70 -7.39
N TYR A 121 -6.60 10.90 -7.15
CA TYR A 121 -5.29 11.00 -7.79
C TYR A 121 -4.61 12.35 -7.60
N GLY A 122 -4.68 12.91 -6.39
CA GLY A 122 -4.00 14.15 -6.10
C GLY A 122 -4.83 15.42 -6.31
N SER A 123 -6.08 15.32 -6.78
CA SER A 123 -6.90 16.49 -7.18
C SER A 123 -7.68 17.12 -6.03
N THR A 124 -8.14 16.30 -5.07
CA THR A 124 -9.16 16.72 -4.10
C THR A 124 -8.56 16.88 -2.71
N VAL A 125 -8.55 18.12 -2.21
CA VAL A 125 -8.10 18.45 -0.84
C VAL A 125 -9.22 18.16 0.16
N PRO A 126 -8.98 17.34 1.19
CA PRO A 126 -10.01 17.04 2.19
C PRO A 126 -10.18 18.16 3.22
N TRP A 127 -11.35 18.21 3.83
CA TRP A 127 -11.55 18.95 5.07
C TRP A 127 -10.96 18.17 6.24
N VAL A 128 -10.24 18.88 7.11
CA VAL A 128 -9.53 18.28 8.23
C VAL A 128 -10.13 18.77 9.54
N ARG A 129 -10.51 17.83 10.41
CA ARG A 129 -11.06 18.11 11.75
C ARG A 129 -10.49 17.13 12.77
N ARG A 130 -10.44 17.55 14.03
CA ARG A 130 -10.06 16.66 15.14
C ARG A 130 -11.34 16.09 15.77
N LEU A 131 -11.42 14.76 15.87
CA LEU A 131 -12.55 14.02 16.46
C LEU A 131 -12.01 12.94 17.39
N ASP A 132 -12.47 12.90 18.64
CA ASP A 132 -12.20 11.80 19.59
C ASP A 132 -10.74 11.34 19.68
N GLY A 133 -9.78 12.28 19.59
CA GLY A 133 -8.35 12.00 19.66
C GLY A 133 -7.69 11.62 18.33
N ALA A 134 -8.48 11.40 17.27
CA ALA A 134 -8.02 11.21 15.90
C ALA A 134 -8.15 12.50 15.06
N LEU A 135 -7.46 12.51 13.93
CA LEU A 135 -7.62 13.52 12.89
C LEU A 135 -8.40 12.92 11.72
N SER A 136 -9.58 13.47 11.46
CA SER A 136 -10.52 13.05 10.42
C SER A 136 -10.34 13.92 9.18
N LEU A 137 -10.05 13.30 8.04
CA LEU A 137 -9.87 13.93 6.72
C LEU A 137 -10.97 13.44 5.78
N VAL A 138 -11.87 14.32 5.37
CA VAL A 138 -13.08 13.93 4.60
C VAL A 138 -13.14 14.67 3.27
N ALA A 139 -13.42 13.93 2.18
CA ALA A 139 -13.81 14.49 0.89
C ALA A 139 -14.79 13.56 0.17
N GLY A 140 -15.98 14.04 -0.18
CA GLY A 140 -16.96 13.24 -0.89
C GLY A 140 -17.34 11.96 -0.11
N PRO A 141 -17.29 10.77 -0.74
CA PRO A 141 -17.61 9.51 -0.07
C PRO A 141 -16.48 9.00 0.84
N ASP A 142 -15.29 9.60 0.77
CA ASP A 142 -14.10 9.09 1.42
C ASP A 142 -13.79 9.83 2.73
N ALA A 143 -13.43 9.06 3.75
CA ALA A 143 -12.87 9.56 5.00
C ALA A 143 -11.61 8.77 5.38
N LEU A 144 -10.62 9.49 5.92
CA LEU A 144 -9.42 8.92 6.52
C LEU A 144 -9.30 9.39 7.97
N GLU A 145 -9.02 8.47 8.87
CA GLU A 145 -8.80 8.73 10.29
C GLU A 145 -7.34 8.46 10.63
N LEU A 146 -6.61 9.49 11.03
CA LEU A 146 -5.24 9.38 11.53
C LEU A 146 -5.24 9.34 13.05
N VAL A 147 -4.78 8.23 13.60
CA VAL A 147 -4.38 8.10 15.00
C VAL A 147 -2.87 8.15 15.08
N SER A 148 -2.36 9.03 15.95
CA SER A 148 -0.93 9.32 16.10
C SER A 148 -0.51 9.19 17.56
N GLY A 149 0.61 8.51 17.80
CA GLY A 149 1.24 8.42 19.12
C GLY A 149 1.88 9.73 19.60
N VAL A 150 1.95 10.74 18.74
CA VAL A 150 2.50 12.08 19.04
C VAL A 150 1.54 13.19 18.61
N PRO A 151 1.61 14.38 19.23
CA PRO A 151 0.83 15.54 18.80
C PRO A 151 1.10 15.91 17.34
N VAL A 152 0.02 16.11 16.58
CA VAL A 152 0.05 16.54 15.17
C VAL A 152 -0.57 17.93 15.02
N HIS A 153 -0.08 18.69 14.04
CA HIS A 153 -0.56 20.05 13.73
C HIS A 153 -0.77 20.20 12.23
N GLY A 154 -1.68 21.09 11.83
CA GLY A 154 -1.86 21.43 10.42
C GLY A 154 -0.85 22.48 9.98
N ASN A 155 -0.27 22.32 8.79
CA ASN A 155 0.62 23.29 8.16
C ASN A 155 0.43 23.24 6.63
N ASP A 156 0.04 24.34 5.99
CA ASP A 156 -0.09 24.44 4.52
C ASP A 156 -0.79 23.25 3.82
N LEU A 157 -1.98 22.89 4.30
CA LEU A 157 -2.77 21.76 3.79
C LEU A 157 -2.07 20.38 3.93
N SER A 158 -1.10 20.28 4.83
CA SER A 158 -0.53 19.03 5.34
C SER A 158 -0.74 18.91 6.86
N THR A 159 -0.60 17.69 7.36
CA THR A 159 -0.52 17.39 8.79
C THR A 159 0.91 17.02 9.12
N THR A 160 1.51 17.65 10.13
CA THR A 160 2.90 17.45 10.50
C THR A 160 3.07 17.08 11.97
N ALA A 161 4.16 16.39 12.28
CA ALA A 161 4.64 16.18 13.64
C ALA A 161 6.17 16.19 13.68
N ALA A 162 6.72 16.64 14.80
CA ALA A 162 8.14 16.53 15.12
C ALA A 162 8.26 15.91 16.52
N PHE A 163 9.10 14.90 16.65
CA PHE A 163 9.24 14.13 17.89
C PHE A 163 10.63 13.51 17.97
N THR A 164 11.04 13.10 19.17
CA THR A 164 12.33 12.44 19.41
C THR A 164 12.08 11.03 19.89
N VAL A 165 12.87 10.08 19.38
CA VAL A 165 12.76 8.65 19.71
C VAL A 165 14.08 8.18 20.30
N GLY A 166 14.04 7.72 21.55
CA GLY A 166 15.14 7.08 22.27
C GLY A 166 15.03 5.55 22.28
N PRO A 167 16.01 4.83 22.85
CA PRO A 167 16.06 3.37 22.78
C PRO A 167 14.89 2.74 23.53
N GLY A 168 14.12 1.88 22.85
CA GLY A 168 12.93 1.23 23.41
C GLY A 168 11.63 2.02 23.26
N ASP A 169 11.70 3.29 22.84
CA ASP A 169 10.50 4.06 22.53
C ASP A 169 9.79 3.47 21.31
N ARG A 170 8.45 3.43 21.39
CA ARG A 170 7.54 2.95 20.34
C ARG A 170 6.54 4.05 20.03
N VAL A 171 6.54 4.57 18.81
CA VAL A 171 5.61 5.62 18.37
C VAL A 171 4.72 5.09 17.24
N PRO A 172 3.44 4.77 17.52
CA PRO A 172 2.52 4.25 16.53
C PRO A 172 1.88 5.35 15.69
N PHE A 173 1.56 5.02 14.44
CA PHE A 173 0.65 5.77 13.60
C PHE A 173 -0.26 4.81 12.83
N VAL A 174 -1.55 5.10 12.77
CA VAL A 174 -2.55 4.31 12.05
C VAL A 174 -3.38 5.25 11.20
N LEU A 175 -3.50 4.93 9.91
CA LEU A 175 -4.38 5.62 8.98
C LEU A 175 -5.45 4.63 8.50
N THR A 176 -6.71 4.92 8.81
CA THR A 176 -7.83 4.03 8.50
C THR A 176 -8.80 4.72 7.55
N TRP A 177 -9.19 4.06 6.45
CA TRP A 177 -10.24 4.59 5.57
C TRP A 177 -11.61 4.03 5.92
N HIS A 178 -12.66 4.85 5.76
CA HIS A 178 -14.05 4.42 5.79
C HIS A 178 -14.93 5.30 4.90
N LEU A 179 -16.18 4.88 4.68
CA LEU A 179 -17.16 5.74 4.02
C LEU A 179 -17.48 6.94 4.93
N SER A 180 -17.43 8.15 4.38
CA SER A 180 -17.68 9.39 5.13
C SER A 180 -19.09 9.49 5.75
N THR A 181 -20.02 8.67 5.26
CA THR A 181 -21.39 8.53 5.76
C THR A 181 -21.52 7.55 6.93
N GLU A 182 -20.49 6.78 7.21
CA GLU A 182 -20.46 5.78 8.29
C GLU A 182 -19.73 6.32 9.52
N GLN A 183 -19.91 5.66 10.65
CA GLN A 183 -19.13 5.99 11.84
C GLN A 183 -17.67 5.54 11.62
N PRO A 184 -16.69 6.33 12.09
CA PRO A 184 -15.30 5.92 12.10
C PRO A 184 -15.14 4.55 12.77
N PRO A 185 -14.45 3.59 12.14
CA PRO A 185 -14.12 2.31 12.77
C PRO A 185 -13.17 2.55 13.96
N SER A 186 -13.12 1.58 14.86
CA SER A 186 -12.10 1.63 15.93
C SER A 186 -10.71 1.49 15.31
N PRO A 187 -9.75 2.36 15.67
CA PRO A 187 -8.41 2.28 15.13
C PRO A 187 -7.74 0.96 15.52
N ALA A 188 -6.97 0.39 14.60
CA ALA A 188 -6.21 -0.82 14.86
C ALA A 188 -5.21 -0.61 16.01
N ASP A 189 -5.16 -1.56 16.96
CA ASP A 189 -4.06 -1.62 17.92
C ASP A 189 -2.77 -1.94 17.17
N THR A 190 -1.80 -1.04 17.18
CA THR A 190 -0.60 -1.11 16.33
C THR A 190 0.21 -2.38 16.57
N ASP A 191 0.48 -2.72 17.83
CA ASP A 191 1.32 -3.88 18.17
C ASP A 191 0.63 -5.19 17.77
N ARG A 192 -0.67 -5.29 18.07
CA ARG A 192 -1.48 -6.42 17.65
C ARG A 192 -1.59 -6.50 16.13
N ALA A 193 -1.82 -5.39 15.45
CA ALA A 193 -1.97 -5.33 14.00
C ALA A 193 -0.68 -5.80 13.29
N VAL A 194 0.50 -5.34 13.73
CA VAL A 194 1.78 -5.82 13.18
C VAL A 194 1.95 -7.32 13.43
N GLY A 195 1.71 -7.79 14.67
CA GLY A 195 1.84 -9.20 15.03
C GLY A 195 0.90 -10.12 14.25
N ASP A 196 -0.38 -9.77 14.18
CA ASP A 196 -1.40 -10.53 13.45
C ASP A 196 -1.11 -10.55 11.94
N THR A 197 -0.59 -9.45 11.39
CA THR A 197 -0.17 -9.37 9.98
C THR A 197 1.01 -10.30 9.69
N VAL A 198 2.03 -10.30 10.55
CA VAL A 198 3.15 -11.25 10.44
C VAL A 198 2.66 -12.68 10.48
N ALA A 199 1.81 -13.02 11.47
CA ALA A 199 1.28 -14.36 11.65
C ALA A 199 0.47 -14.84 10.44
N TRP A 200 -0.39 -13.98 9.88
CA TRP A 200 -1.18 -14.30 8.70
C TRP A 200 -0.31 -14.60 7.48
N TRP A 201 0.67 -13.73 7.19
CA TRP A 201 1.57 -13.93 6.05
C TRP A 201 2.48 -15.14 6.22
N GLN A 202 2.96 -15.41 7.42
CA GLN A 202 3.76 -16.60 7.70
C GLN A 202 2.92 -17.88 7.56
N ALA A 203 1.66 -17.86 8.01
CA ALA A 203 0.74 -18.97 7.83
C ALA A 203 0.48 -19.24 6.33
N TRP A 204 0.22 -18.18 5.55
CA TRP A 204 0.01 -18.31 4.11
C TRP A 204 1.30 -18.78 3.38
N SER A 205 2.45 -18.17 3.68
CA SER A 205 3.72 -18.49 3.02
C SER A 205 4.30 -19.86 3.40
N ALA A 206 3.88 -20.42 4.54
CA ALA A 206 4.22 -21.78 4.95
C ALA A 206 3.63 -22.85 4.01
N GLY A 207 2.57 -22.54 3.26
CA GLY A 207 1.99 -23.43 2.25
C GLY A 207 2.87 -23.66 1.02
N CYS A 208 3.95 -22.88 0.84
CA CYS A 208 4.80 -22.94 -0.34
C CYS A 208 5.61 -24.25 -0.40
N THR A 209 5.35 -25.05 -1.44
CA THR A 209 6.05 -26.31 -1.71
C THR A 209 7.33 -26.13 -2.55
N ALA A 210 7.61 -24.90 -3.02
CA ALA A 210 8.77 -24.63 -3.87
C ALA A 210 10.10 -24.94 -3.15
N GLY A 211 10.92 -25.83 -3.73
CA GLY A 211 12.23 -26.21 -3.20
C GLY A 211 13.40 -25.56 -3.95
N GLY A 212 14.62 -25.97 -3.59
CA GLY A 212 15.85 -25.60 -4.30
C GLY A 212 16.53 -24.33 -3.79
N ARG A 213 17.62 -23.95 -4.46
CA ARG A 213 18.54 -22.87 -4.01
C ARG A 213 17.92 -21.48 -3.97
N TRP A 214 16.82 -21.26 -4.69
CA TRP A 214 16.13 -19.96 -4.83
C TRP A 214 14.80 -19.91 -4.06
N ARG A 215 14.63 -20.78 -3.06
CA ARG A 215 13.36 -20.93 -2.33
C ARG A 215 12.88 -19.62 -1.71
N GLU A 216 13.80 -18.82 -1.18
CA GLU A 216 13.47 -17.57 -0.49
C GLU A 216 13.02 -16.49 -1.48
N GLU A 217 13.70 -16.35 -2.62
CA GLU A 217 13.33 -15.43 -3.69
C GLU A 217 12.00 -15.81 -4.33
N VAL A 218 11.76 -17.11 -4.54
CA VAL A 218 10.48 -17.63 -5.03
C VAL A 218 9.37 -17.33 -4.02
N ARG A 219 9.59 -17.58 -2.72
CA ARG A 219 8.60 -17.27 -1.68
C ARG A 219 8.27 -15.77 -1.62
N SER A 220 9.28 -14.91 -1.70
CA SER A 220 9.09 -13.45 -1.74
C SER A 220 8.26 -13.01 -2.96
N SER A 221 8.55 -13.59 -4.12
CA SER A 221 7.79 -13.34 -5.35
C SER A 221 6.33 -13.77 -5.21
N LEU A 222 6.08 -14.96 -4.65
CA LEU A 222 4.72 -15.47 -4.44
C LEU A 222 3.92 -14.64 -3.43
N VAL A 223 4.57 -14.15 -2.37
CA VAL A 223 3.97 -13.21 -1.42
C VAL A 223 3.55 -11.91 -2.12
N THR A 224 4.38 -11.38 -3.03
CA THR A 224 4.03 -10.21 -3.86
C THR A 224 2.82 -10.50 -4.75
N LEU A 225 2.83 -11.65 -5.45
CA LEU A 225 1.70 -12.06 -6.30
C LEU A 225 0.40 -12.23 -5.50
N LYS A 226 0.48 -12.80 -4.29
CA LYS A 226 -0.66 -12.92 -3.38
C LYS A 226 -1.22 -11.57 -2.96
N ALA A 227 -0.35 -10.59 -2.72
CA ALA A 227 -0.78 -9.23 -2.40
C ALA A 227 -1.63 -8.62 -3.51
N LEU A 228 -1.29 -8.92 -4.77
CA LEU A 228 -2.00 -8.45 -5.96
C LEU A 228 -3.27 -9.29 -6.28
N THR A 229 -3.55 -10.34 -5.51
CA THR A 229 -4.80 -11.10 -5.60
C THR A 229 -5.86 -10.43 -4.73
N TYR A 230 -6.88 -9.84 -5.37
CA TYR A 230 -8.04 -9.24 -4.72
C TYR A 230 -8.90 -10.31 -4.03
N ALA A 231 -8.63 -10.53 -2.74
CA ALA A 231 -9.17 -11.63 -1.95
C ALA A 231 -10.72 -11.74 -1.97
N PRO A 232 -11.51 -10.65 -1.99
CA PRO A 232 -12.97 -10.76 -1.98
C PRO A 232 -13.55 -11.45 -3.22
N SER A 233 -12.89 -11.33 -4.37
CA SER A 233 -13.44 -11.80 -5.64
C SER A 233 -12.61 -12.91 -6.30
N GLY A 234 -11.30 -12.97 -6.03
CA GLY A 234 -10.31 -13.81 -6.72
C GLY A 234 -9.63 -13.15 -7.93
N GLY A 235 -10.00 -11.91 -8.28
CA GLY A 235 -9.35 -11.17 -9.35
C GLY A 235 -7.88 -10.87 -9.04
N ILE A 236 -7.00 -10.91 -10.04
CA ILE A 236 -5.56 -10.64 -9.87
C ILE A 236 -5.21 -9.40 -10.68
N VAL A 237 -4.73 -8.34 -10.02
CA VAL A 237 -4.30 -7.12 -10.72
C VAL A 237 -2.90 -7.31 -11.30
N ALA A 238 -2.60 -6.62 -12.39
CA ALA A 238 -1.31 -6.76 -13.03
C ALA A 238 -0.19 -5.98 -12.30
N ALA A 239 -0.52 -4.89 -11.61
CA ALA A 239 0.33 -4.16 -10.68
C ALA A 239 -0.49 -3.36 -9.64
N ALA A 240 0.17 -2.87 -8.59
CA ALA A 240 -0.45 -2.03 -7.56
C ALA A 240 -0.63 -0.55 -7.97
N SER A 241 -0.03 -0.13 -9.08
CA SER A 241 -0.05 1.24 -9.59
C SER A 241 -0.53 1.33 -11.04
N THR A 242 -0.80 2.55 -11.47
CA THR A 242 -1.15 2.90 -12.86
C THR A 242 -0.06 3.74 -13.49
N SER A 243 -0.07 3.83 -14.81
CA SER A 243 0.60 4.89 -15.57
C SER A 243 2.12 4.96 -15.43
N LEU A 244 2.75 3.89 -14.93
CA LEU A 244 4.20 3.72 -15.02
C LEU A 244 4.55 3.32 -16.46
N PRO A 245 5.42 4.09 -17.15
CA PRO A 245 5.68 3.88 -18.56
C PRO A 245 6.49 2.62 -18.85
N GLU A 246 6.15 1.90 -19.93
CA GLU A 246 7.03 0.84 -20.47
C GLU A 246 8.41 1.38 -20.87
N VAL A 247 8.44 2.62 -21.36
CA VAL A 247 9.63 3.38 -21.76
C VAL A 247 9.43 4.83 -21.31
N LEU A 248 10.35 5.38 -20.52
CA LEU A 248 10.28 6.77 -20.05
C LEU A 248 10.03 7.75 -21.20
N GLY A 249 9.05 8.66 -21.02
CA GLY A 249 8.59 9.59 -22.05
C GLY A 249 7.73 8.96 -23.17
N GLY A 250 7.37 7.68 -23.05
CA GLY A 250 6.48 6.98 -23.97
C GLY A 250 4.99 7.16 -23.66
N ILE A 251 4.14 6.71 -24.58
CA ILE A 251 2.67 6.81 -24.46
C ILE A 251 2.00 5.59 -23.82
N ARG A 252 2.77 4.54 -23.52
CA ARG A 252 2.24 3.26 -22.99
C ARG A 252 2.21 3.29 -21.46
N ASN A 253 1.25 4.05 -20.94
CA ASN A 253 1.09 4.34 -19.52
C ASN A 253 -0.22 3.73 -19.01
N TRP A 254 -0.37 2.41 -19.17
CA TRP A 254 -1.63 1.74 -18.86
C TRP A 254 -1.92 1.68 -17.37
N ASP A 255 -3.20 1.52 -17.04
CA ASP A 255 -3.62 1.19 -15.70
C ASP A 255 -3.50 -0.31 -15.43
N TYR A 256 -2.45 -0.68 -14.70
CA TYR A 256 -2.16 -2.07 -14.34
C TYR A 256 -2.91 -2.53 -13.08
N ARG A 257 -3.71 -1.66 -12.44
CA ARG A 257 -4.52 -2.00 -11.26
C ARG A 257 -5.78 -2.81 -11.60
N PHE A 258 -5.97 -3.12 -12.88
CA PHE A 258 -7.06 -3.95 -13.39
C PHE A 258 -6.63 -5.40 -13.64
N CYS A 259 -7.61 -6.29 -13.75
CA CYS A 259 -7.39 -7.71 -13.99
C CYS A 259 -7.23 -8.01 -15.47
N TRP A 260 -6.00 -8.02 -15.95
CA TRP A 260 -5.64 -8.46 -17.31
C TRP A 260 -5.62 -9.99 -17.38
N LEU A 261 -6.44 -10.58 -18.26
CA LEU A 261 -6.60 -12.05 -18.32
C LEU A 261 -5.28 -12.79 -18.56
N ARG A 262 -4.42 -12.23 -19.39
CA ARG A 262 -3.09 -12.77 -19.70
C ARG A 262 -2.19 -12.78 -18.45
N ASP A 263 -2.05 -11.63 -17.81
CA ASP A 263 -1.16 -11.41 -16.67
C ASP A 263 -1.60 -12.24 -15.44
N ALA A 264 -2.92 -12.31 -15.21
CA ALA A 264 -3.50 -13.17 -14.18
C ALA A 264 -3.23 -14.67 -14.43
N THR A 265 -3.22 -15.10 -15.70
CA THR A 265 -2.88 -16.50 -16.07
C THR A 265 -1.45 -16.86 -15.69
N PHE A 266 -0.48 -15.97 -15.94
CA PHE A 266 0.92 -16.22 -15.55
C PHE A 266 1.11 -16.24 -14.04
N THR A 267 0.44 -15.32 -13.33
CA THR A 267 0.43 -15.31 -11.86
C THR A 267 -0.12 -16.63 -11.32
N LEU A 268 -1.22 -17.10 -11.90
CA LEU A 268 -1.84 -18.36 -11.49
C LEU A 268 -0.94 -19.57 -11.75
N GLN A 269 -0.24 -19.62 -12.88
CA GLN A 269 0.72 -20.69 -13.16
C GLN A 269 1.82 -20.76 -12.09
N ALA A 270 2.34 -19.61 -11.66
CA ALA A 270 3.35 -19.54 -10.60
C ALA A 270 2.81 -20.02 -9.25
N LEU A 271 1.60 -19.58 -8.87
CA LEU A 271 0.94 -20.00 -7.62
C LEU A 271 0.66 -21.51 -7.60
N LEU A 272 0.14 -22.07 -8.69
CA LEU A 272 -0.10 -23.51 -8.84
C LEU A 272 1.19 -24.32 -8.76
N ALA A 273 2.26 -23.88 -9.44
CA ALA A 273 3.56 -24.53 -9.40
C ALA A 273 4.17 -24.58 -7.98
N ALA A 274 3.73 -23.67 -7.09
CA ALA A 274 4.15 -23.59 -5.70
C ALA A 274 3.15 -24.22 -4.70
N GLY A 275 2.07 -24.87 -5.17
CA GLY A 275 1.10 -25.59 -4.34
C GLY A 275 -0.10 -24.79 -3.86
N TYR A 276 -0.31 -23.57 -4.36
CA TYR A 276 -1.40 -22.68 -3.95
C TYR A 276 -2.71 -22.92 -4.73
N GLU A 277 -3.28 -24.12 -4.63
CA GLU A 277 -4.50 -24.51 -5.35
C GLU A 277 -5.73 -23.65 -4.99
N GLY A 278 -5.82 -23.17 -3.74
CA GLY A 278 -6.92 -22.31 -3.30
C GLY A 278 -7.00 -21.00 -4.09
N GLU A 279 -5.86 -20.41 -4.45
CA GLU A 279 -5.80 -19.19 -5.27
C GLU A 279 -6.32 -19.46 -6.70
N ALA A 280 -6.09 -20.67 -7.21
CA ALA A 280 -6.59 -21.10 -8.52
C ALA A 280 -8.10 -21.23 -8.57
N VAL A 281 -8.68 -21.81 -7.53
CA VAL A 281 -10.14 -21.93 -7.39
C VAL A 281 -10.77 -20.54 -7.32
N ALA A 282 -10.23 -19.64 -6.49
CA ALA A 282 -10.72 -18.28 -6.37
C ALA A 282 -10.67 -17.52 -7.71
N TRP A 283 -9.54 -17.59 -8.42
CA TRP A 283 -9.41 -16.95 -9.73
C TRP A 283 -10.33 -17.56 -10.79
N ARG A 284 -10.49 -18.88 -10.82
CA ARG A 284 -11.43 -19.55 -11.74
C ARG A 284 -12.85 -19.07 -11.49
N ASP A 285 -13.27 -19.02 -10.24
CA ASP A 285 -14.62 -18.60 -9.86
C ASP A 285 -14.85 -17.11 -10.19
N TRP A 286 -13.83 -16.28 -10.05
CA TRP A 286 -13.82 -14.91 -10.58
C TRP A 286 -14.00 -14.89 -12.10
N LEU A 287 -13.19 -15.63 -12.84
CA LEU A 287 -13.18 -15.64 -14.31
C LEU A 287 -14.55 -16.03 -14.86
N LEU A 288 -15.12 -17.13 -14.34
CA LEU A 288 -16.43 -17.64 -14.76
C LEU A 288 -17.53 -16.61 -14.56
N ARG A 289 -17.47 -15.80 -13.48
CA ARG A 289 -18.42 -14.69 -13.26
C ARG A 289 -18.14 -13.51 -14.18
N ALA A 290 -16.87 -13.10 -14.35
CA ALA A 290 -16.48 -11.94 -15.13
C ALA A 290 -16.83 -12.10 -16.64
N ILE A 291 -16.59 -13.31 -17.18
CA ILE A 291 -16.86 -13.61 -18.60
C ILE A 291 -18.28 -14.13 -18.84
N ALA A 292 -19.09 -14.33 -17.80
CA ALA A 292 -20.46 -14.81 -17.95
C ALA A 292 -21.25 -13.95 -18.95
N GLY A 293 -22.06 -14.60 -19.78
CA GLY A 293 -22.80 -13.97 -20.87
C GLY A 293 -22.37 -14.47 -22.25
N ASP A 294 -22.43 -13.59 -23.24
CA ASP A 294 -22.10 -13.92 -24.63
C ASP A 294 -20.56 -14.00 -24.84
N PRO A 295 -20.02 -15.13 -25.35
CA PRO A 295 -18.59 -15.28 -25.63
C PRO A 295 -17.98 -14.22 -26.55
N SER A 296 -18.78 -13.61 -27.44
CA SER A 296 -18.33 -12.52 -28.31
C SER A 296 -18.02 -11.22 -27.57
N GLN A 297 -18.43 -11.12 -26.30
CA GLN A 297 -18.27 -9.95 -25.45
C GLN A 297 -17.11 -10.09 -24.45
N ILE A 298 -16.27 -11.12 -24.56
CA ILE A 298 -15.10 -11.27 -23.68
C ILE A 298 -14.13 -10.09 -23.90
N GLN A 299 -13.69 -9.47 -22.82
CA GLN A 299 -12.74 -8.36 -22.81
C GLN A 299 -11.34 -8.85 -22.42
N ILE A 300 -10.33 -8.07 -22.76
CA ILE A 300 -8.93 -8.38 -22.40
C ILE A 300 -8.63 -8.12 -20.92
N MET A 301 -9.39 -7.22 -20.28
CA MET A 301 -9.22 -6.82 -18.89
C MET A 301 -10.58 -6.47 -18.25
N TYR A 302 -10.64 -6.53 -16.92
CA TYR A 302 -11.82 -6.29 -16.10
C TYR A 302 -11.46 -5.54 -14.80
N GLY A 303 -12.46 -4.94 -14.15
CA GLY A 303 -12.37 -4.46 -12.76
C GLY A 303 -12.08 -5.59 -11.78
N VAL A 304 -11.63 -5.27 -10.56
CA VAL A 304 -11.22 -6.33 -9.62
C VAL A 304 -12.38 -7.23 -9.18
N ALA A 305 -13.64 -6.80 -9.29
CA ALA A 305 -14.81 -7.65 -9.05
C ALA A 305 -15.41 -8.27 -10.33
N GLY A 306 -14.85 -7.97 -11.50
CA GLY A 306 -15.30 -8.41 -12.83
C GLY A 306 -16.07 -7.34 -13.61
N GLU A 307 -15.97 -6.06 -13.22
CA GLU A 307 -16.62 -4.95 -13.88
C GLU A 307 -16.13 -4.80 -15.34
N ARG A 308 -17.06 -4.58 -16.28
CA ARG A 308 -16.79 -4.49 -17.73
C ARG A 308 -16.59 -3.07 -18.25
N ARG A 309 -17.07 -2.06 -17.51
CA ARG A 309 -16.96 -0.66 -17.88
C ARG A 309 -15.78 -0.07 -17.12
N LEU A 310 -14.72 0.24 -17.85
CA LEU A 310 -13.48 0.81 -17.32
C LEU A 310 -13.29 2.17 -18.01
N PRO A 311 -13.77 3.28 -17.43
CA PRO A 311 -13.58 4.60 -18.01
C PRO A 311 -12.09 4.95 -18.08
N GLU A 312 -11.63 5.37 -19.24
CA GLU A 312 -10.29 5.93 -19.43
C GLU A 312 -10.32 7.43 -19.11
N LEU A 313 -9.32 7.90 -18.37
CA LEU A 313 -9.21 9.28 -17.89
C LEU A 313 -7.77 9.75 -18.10
N GLU A 314 -7.60 10.93 -18.69
CA GLU A 314 -6.34 11.65 -18.69
C GLU A 314 -6.28 12.57 -17.46
N LEU A 315 -5.15 12.55 -16.74
CA LEU A 315 -4.96 13.29 -15.49
C LEU A 315 -3.97 14.46 -15.71
N ASP A 316 -4.45 15.55 -16.31
CA ASP A 316 -3.62 16.68 -16.78
C ASP A 316 -2.78 17.39 -15.69
N TRP A 317 -3.11 17.18 -14.41
CA TRP A 317 -2.38 17.77 -13.27
C TRP A 317 -1.25 16.88 -12.74
N LEU A 318 -1.10 15.65 -13.26
CA LEU A 318 0.00 14.77 -12.91
C LEU A 318 1.02 14.76 -14.06
N PRO A 319 2.29 15.15 -13.81
CA PRO A 319 3.33 15.10 -14.83
C PRO A 319 3.65 13.67 -15.29
N GLY A 320 3.36 12.65 -14.47
CA GLY A 320 3.75 11.27 -14.74
C GLY A 320 5.11 10.92 -14.15
N TYR A 321 5.46 9.64 -14.21
CA TYR A 321 6.70 9.13 -13.64
C TYR A 321 7.92 9.55 -14.47
N GLU A 322 8.81 10.36 -13.86
CA GLU A 322 10.00 10.95 -14.50
C GLU A 322 9.71 11.92 -15.67
N GLY A 323 8.47 12.44 -15.73
CA GLY A 323 8.05 13.55 -16.62
C GLY A 323 7.31 13.14 -17.88
#